data_AF-A0A7S3MCW0-F1
#
_entry.id   AF-A0A7S3MCW0-F1
#
_cell.length_a   1.000
_cell.length_b   1.000
_cell.length_c   1.000
_cell.angle_alpha   90.00
_cell.angle_beta   90.00
_cell.angle_gamma   90.00
#
_symmetry.space_group_name_H-M   'P 1'
#
loop_
_entity.id
_entity.type
_entity.pdbx_description
1 polymer ?
#
loop_
_entity_poly.entity_id
_entity_poly.type
_entity_poly.pdbx_seq_one_letter_code
_entity_poly.pdbx_strand_id
1 'polypeptide(L)'
;AGPGGLRLRPKGVGGPQTTTSCKLMDVLQQRIVGGLDTCSVEALARLDEYYVSRLCDQPVAVAVVVRMAQLDMGFKAATRHHLSLAVRLEEAVRRELPQAFIWSLPRPARDYLERLKLARLRKDAPWTLGEASPLEIFRKGAMHPPYASTS
;
A
#
# COMPACT_ATOMS: atom_id res chain seq x y z
N ALA A 1 21.35 -55.64 35.55
CA ALA A 1 20.34 -54.61 35.85
C ALA A 1 21.06 -53.30 36.15
N GLY A 2 20.78 -52.24 35.39
CA GLY A 2 21.38 -50.90 35.49
C GLY A 2 20.90 -50.07 34.29
N PRO A 3 20.43 -48.83 34.49
CA PRO A 3 19.18 -48.36 33.91
C PRO A 3 19.29 -47.95 32.44
N GLY A 4 18.35 -48.45 31.63
CA GLY A 4 18.14 -48.01 30.26
C GLY A 4 17.83 -46.51 30.25
N GLY A 5 18.74 -45.73 29.67
CA GLY A 5 18.57 -44.29 29.49
C GLY A 5 17.28 -44.01 28.71
N LEU A 6 16.27 -43.50 29.41
CA LEU A 6 15.07 -42.95 28.82
C LEU A 6 15.47 -41.75 27.96
N ARG A 7 15.73 -41.99 26.68
CA ARG A 7 15.77 -40.93 25.66
C ARG A 7 14.36 -40.37 25.54
N LEU A 8 14.09 -39.29 26.27
CA LEU A 8 12.98 -38.40 26.03
C LEU A 8 13.21 -37.77 24.65
N ARG A 9 12.78 -38.45 23.58
CA ARG A 9 12.51 -37.76 22.32
C ARG A 9 11.36 -36.80 22.62
N PRO A 10 11.47 -35.49 22.33
CA PRO A 10 10.29 -34.65 22.32
C PRO A 10 9.32 -35.29 21.33
N LYS A 11 8.17 -35.78 21.83
CA LYS A 11 7.03 -36.09 20.98
C LYS A 11 6.70 -34.76 20.31
N GLY A 12 7.10 -34.62 19.04
CA GLY A 12 6.73 -33.49 18.23
C GLY A 12 5.22 -33.30 18.36
N VAL A 13 4.83 -32.18 18.96
CA VAL A 13 3.43 -31.76 19.05
C VAL A 13 3.06 -31.25 17.65
N GLY A 14 2.91 -32.18 16.72
CA GLY A 14 2.47 -31.92 15.35
C GLY A 14 0.94 -31.84 15.29
N GLY A 15 0.42 -30.61 15.36
CA GLY A 15 -0.91 -30.19 14.88
C GLY A 15 -2.07 -30.20 15.90
N PRO A 16 -3.15 -29.41 15.72
CA PRO A 16 -3.41 -28.29 14.81
C PRO A 16 -3.53 -26.96 15.59
N GLN A 17 -2.55 -26.05 15.50
CA GLN A 17 -2.69 -24.69 16.07
C GLN A 17 -3.33 -23.68 15.10
N THR A 18 -4.11 -24.15 14.12
CA THR A 18 -4.74 -23.30 13.12
C THR A 18 -6.11 -22.78 13.57
N THR A 19 -6.89 -23.54 14.33
CA THR A 19 -8.30 -23.20 14.61
C THR A 19 -8.47 -22.01 15.56
N THR A 20 -7.63 -21.89 16.59
CA THR A 20 -7.68 -20.74 17.52
C THR A 20 -7.10 -19.47 16.89
N SER A 21 -6.06 -19.62 16.05
CA SER A 21 -5.44 -18.52 15.32
C SER A 21 -6.42 -17.90 14.30
N CYS A 22 -7.16 -18.73 13.55
CA CYS A 22 -8.19 -18.26 12.63
C CYS A 22 -9.31 -17.50 13.35
N LYS A 23 -9.86 -18.04 14.44
CA LYS A 23 -10.91 -17.37 15.22
C LYS A 23 -10.47 -16.01 15.79
N LEU A 24 -9.22 -15.91 16.23
CA LEU A 24 -8.65 -14.64 16.68
C LEU A 24 -8.62 -13.62 15.54
N MET A 25 -8.14 -14.03 14.36
CA MET A 25 -8.07 -13.18 13.18
C MET A 25 -9.46 -12.72 12.72
N ASP A 26 -10.45 -13.62 12.72
CA ASP A 26 -11.83 -13.27 12.37
C ASP A 26 -12.41 -12.21 13.32
N VAL A 27 -12.21 -12.37 14.64
CA VAL A 27 -12.67 -11.40 15.64
C VAL A 27 -11.93 -10.06 15.49
N LEU A 28 -10.63 -10.08 15.21
CA LEU A 28 -9.86 -8.86 14.97
C LEU A 28 -10.35 -8.13 13.71
N GLN A 29 -10.54 -8.86 12.61
CA GLN A 29 -11.08 -8.31 11.37
C GLN A 29 -12.48 -7.70 11.58
N GLN A 30 -13.37 -8.40 12.29
CA GLN A 30 -14.70 -7.88 12.63
C GLN A 30 -14.64 -6.60 13.46
N ARG A 31 -13.75 -6.53 14.45
CA ARG A 31 -13.55 -5.33 15.28
C ARG A 31 -12.98 -4.16 14.47
N ILE A 32 -12.05 -4.45 13.57
CA ILE A 32 -11.46 -3.44 12.68
C ILE A 32 -12.56 -2.88 11.78
N VAL A 33 -13.30 -3.74 11.08
CA VAL A 33 -14.42 -3.32 10.22
C VAL A 33 -15.48 -2.55 11.01
N GLY A 34 -15.85 -3.03 12.20
CA GLY A 34 -16.83 -2.35 13.06
C GLY A 34 -16.37 -0.98 13.56
N GLY A 35 -15.06 -0.71 13.60
CA GLY A 35 -14.48 0.56 13.99
C GLY A 35 -14.13 1.51 12.83
N LEU A 36 -14.06 1.01 11.58
CA LEU A 36 -13.50 1.73 10.43
C LEU A 36 -14.15 3.10 10.19
N ASP A 37 -15.45 3.22 10.39
CA ASP A 37 -16.20 4.46 10.17
C ASP A 37 -15.84 5.56 11.19
N THR A 38 -15.31 5.17 12.34
CA THR A 38 -14.87 6.08 13.41
C THR A 38 -13.36 6.21 13.51
N CYS A 39 -12.61 5.40 12.77
CA CYS A 39 -11.15 5.43 12.77
C CYS A 39 -10.62 6.77 12.24
N SER A 40 -9.65 7.33 12.97
CA SER A 40 -8.89 8.50 12.52
C SER A 40 -7.95 8.12 11.37
N VAL A 41 -7.48 9.13 10.65
CA VAL A 41 -6.53 8.93 9.55
C VAL A 41 -5.22 8.33 10.08
N GLU A 42 -4.76 8.75 11.25
CA GLU A 42 -3.55 8.24 11.88
C GLU A 42 -3.67 6.75 12.23
N ALA A 43 -4.85 6.31 12.67
CA ALA A 43 -5.10 4.90 12.93
C ALA A 43 -5.04 4.07 11.64
N LEU A 44 -5.61 4.57 10.56
CA LEU A 44 -5.53 3.93 9.24
C LEU A 44 -4.11 3.94 8.67
N ALA A 45 -3.33 4.99 8.94
CA ALA A 45 -1.93 5.09 8.52
C ALA A 45 -1.01 4.09 9.22
N ARG A 46 -1.41 3.58 10.39
CA ARG A 46 -0.68 2.52 11.11
C ARG A 46 -1.00 1.12 10.60
N LEU A 47 -2.00 0.97 9.74
CA LEU A 47 -2.25 -0.31 9.08
C LEU A 47 -1.14 -0.56 8.07
N ASP A 48 -0.38 -1.61 8.31
CA ASP A 48 0.70 -2.07 7.43
C ASP A 48 0.12 -2.51 6.08
N GLU A 49 0.81 -2.21 4.99
CA GLU A 49 0.47 -2.72 3.66
C GLU A 49 0.35 -4.25 3.63
N TYR A 50 1.19 -4.97 4.38
CA TYR A 50 1.17 -6.42 4.48
C TYR A 50 -0.13 -6.93 5.10
N TYR A 51 -0.67 -6.21 6.07
CA TYR A 51 -1.93 -6.58 6.70
C TYR A 51 -3.07 -6.54 5.68
N VAL A 52 -3.14 -5.49 4.86
CA VAL A 52 -4.21 -5.32 3.87
C VAL A 52 -4.08 -6.30 2.70
N SER A 53 -2.86 -6.59 2.24
CA SER A 53 -2.65 -7.43 1.07
C SER A 53 -2.60 -8.94 1.35
N ARG A 54 -2.24 -9.36 2.58
CA ARG A 54 -2.03 -10.79 2.91
C ARG A 54 -2.85 -11.32 4.07
N LEU A 55 -3.19 -10.48 5.05
CA LEU A 55 -3.83 -10.94 6.30
C LEU A 55 -5.33 -10.62 6.37
N CYS A 56 -5.79 -9.68 5.55
CA CYS A 56 -7.20 -9.32 5.45
C CYS A 56 -7.93 -10.23 4.47
N ASP A 57 -9.15 -10.59 4.84
CA ASP A 57 -10.11 -11.09 3.90
C ASP A 57 -10.48 -9.98 2.90
N GLN A 58 -10.79 -10.38 1.67
CA GLN A 58 -11.15 -9.47 0.60
C GLN A 58 -12.19 -8.40 0.98
N PRO A 59 -13.33 -8.70 1.65
CA PRO A 59 -14.29 -7.67 2.04
C PRO A 59 -13.72 -6.63 3.02
N VAL A 60 -12.82 -7.05 3.92
CA VAL A 60 -12.15 -6.15 4.87
C VAL A 60 -11.18 -5.24 4.14
N ALA A 61 -10.36 -5.79 3.25
CA ALA A 61 -9.43 -5.02 2.43
C ALA A 61 -10.17 -3.98 1.58
N VAL A 62 -11.32 -4.35 0.99
CA VAL A 62 -12.19 -3.40 0.27
C VAL A 62 -12.65 -2.28 1.18
N ALA A 63 -13.18 -2.60 2.37
CA ALA A 63 -13.67 -1.59 3.32
C ALA A 63 -12.56 -0.62 3.76
N VAL A 64 -11.36 -1.12 4.04
CA VAL A 64 -10.18 -0.31 4.39
C VAL A 64 -9.84 0.67 3.26
N VAL A 65 -9.69 0.16 2.03
CA VAL A 65 -9.32 1.00 0.87
C VAL A 65 -10.40 2.03 0.57
N VAL A 66 -11.68 1.66 0.65
CA VAL A 66 -12.81 2.58 0.49
C VAL A 66 -12.75 3.68 1.54
N ARG A 67 -12.48 3.34 2.81
CA ARG A 67 -12.39 4.33 3.88
C ARG A 67 -11.23 5.29 3.69
N MET A 68 -10.05 4.79 3.29
CA MET A 68 -8.90 5.65 2.95
C MET A 68 -9.22 6.60 1.80
N ALA A 69 -9.94 6.12 0.79
CA ALA A 69 -10.38 6.95 -0.34
C ALA A 69 -11.40 8.02 0.07
N GLN A 70 -12.37 7.70 0.93
CA GLN A 70 -13.33 8.67 1.47
C GLN A 70 -12.63 9.79 2.25
N LEU A 71 -11.61 9.44 3.02
CA LEU A 71 -10.82 10.41 3.78
C LEU A 71 -9.84 11.19 2.89
N ASP A 72 -9.63 10.76 1.65
CA ASP A 72 -8.67 11.31 0.69
C ASP A 72 -7.26 11.41 1.29
N MET A 73 -6.88 10.32 1.96
CA MET A 73 -5.66 10.22 2.75
C MET A 73 -4.42 10.44 1.87
N GLY A 74 -3.54 11.34 2.32
CA GLY A 74 -2.32 11.71 1.59
C GLY A 74 -2.50 12.86 0.59
N PHE A 75 -3.72 13.16 0.16
CA PHE A 75 -3.99 14.28 -0.75
C PHE A 75 -4.50 15.54 -0.05
N LYS A 76 -5.20 15.41 1.08
CA LYS A 76 -5.56 16.56 1.92
C LYS A 76 -4.34 17.13 2.66
N ALA A 77 -4.30 18.45 2.82
CA ALA A 77 -3.22 19.16 3.52
C ALA A 77 -2.91 18.59 4.91
N ALA A 78 -3.94 18.30 5.71
CA ALA A 78 -3.79 17.72 7.05
C ALA A 78 -3.14 16.31 7.04
N THR A 79 -3.35 15.53 5.99
CA THR A 79 -2.94 14.12 5.90
C THR A 79 -1.78 13.87 4.94
N ARG A 80 -1.22 14.94 4.37
CA ARG A 80 -0.22 14.88 3.28
C ARG A 80 1.05 14.14 3.69
N HIS A 81 1.40 14.19 4.97
CA HIS A 81 2.55 13.48 5.53
C HIS A 81 2.40 11.94 5.45
N HIS A 82 1.18 11.42 5.29
CA HIS A 82 0.92 9.99 5.10
C HIS A 82 0.91 9.54 3.62
N LEU A 83 1.17 10.43 2.67
CA LEU A 83 1.12 10.10 1.25
C LEU A 83 2.08 8.95 0.88
N SER A 84 3.27 8.92 1.46
CA SER A 84 4.24 7.85 1.22
C SER A 84 3.72 6.47 1.65
N LEU A 85 3.00 6.39 2.76
CA LEU A 85 2.38 5.16 3.25
C LEU A 85 1.23 4.72 2.34
N ALA A 86 0.37 5.66 1.95
CA ALA A 86 -0.71 5.39 1.01
C ALA A 86 -0.20 4.90 -0.34
N VAL A 87 0.91 5.46 -0.84
CA VAL A 87 1.56 4.98 -2.06
C VAL A 87 2.05 3.54 -1.90
N ARG A 88 2.76 3.20 -0.81
CA ARG A 88 3.23 1.82 -0.57
C ARG A 88 2.08 0.80 -0.53
N LEU A 89 0.98 1.17 0.11
CA LEU A 89 -0.23 0.35 0.12
C LEU A 89 -0.75 0.10 -1.30
N GLU A 90 -0.81 1.15 -2.13
CA GLU A 90 -1.22 1.02 -3.54
C GLU A 90 -0.31 0.05 -4.31
N GLU A 91 1.01 0.11 -4.09
CA GLU A 91 1.94 -0.83 -4.74
C GLU A 91 1.68 -2.25 -4.29
N ALA A 92 1.52 -2.47 -2.97
CA ALA A 92 1.27 -3.78 -2.40
C ALA A 92 -0.06 -4.37 -2.92
N VAL A 93 -1.12 -3.57 -2.96
CA VAL A 93 -2.43 -3.96 -3.51
C VAL A 93 -2.29 -4.41 -4.96
N ARG A 94 -1.59 -3.66 -5.81
CA ARG A 94 -1.43 -4.05 -7.23
C ARG A 94 -0.51 -5.25 -7.43
N ARG A 95 0.51 -5.39 -6.59
CA ARG A 95 1.48 -6.48 -6.68
C ARG A 95 0.88 -7.80 -6.21
N GLU A 96 0.07 -7.76 -5.16
CA GLU A 96 -0.31 -8.97 -4.41
C GLU A 96 -1.77 -9.37 -4.59
N LEU A 97 -2.67 -8.42 -4.83
CA LEU A 97 -4.08 -8.72 -5.03
C LEU A 97 -4.40 -8.91 -6.53
N PRO A 98 -5.31 -9.83 -6.86
CA PRO A 98 -5.69 -10.08 -8.26
C PRO A 98 -6.38 -8.85 -8.86
N GLN A 99 -6.28 -8.69 -10.18
CA GLN A 99 -6.91 -7.56 -10.88
C GLN A 99 -8.43 -7.47 -10.62
N ALA A 100 -9.10 -8.61 -10.39
CA ALA A 100 -10.51 -8.67 -10.02
C ALA A 100 -10.83 -7.92 -8.71
N PHE A 101 -9.89 -7.87 -7.75
CA PHE A 101 -10.03 -7.09 -6.54
C PHE A 101 -10.18 -5.60 -6.87
N ILE A 102 -9.32 -5.07 -7.73
CA ILE A 102 -9.36 -3.66 -8.14
C ILE A 102 -10.71 -3.35 -8.81
N TRP A 103 -11.21 -4.26 -9.65
CA TRP A 103 -12.52 -4.09 -10.28
C TRP A 103 -13.71 -4.20 -9.31
N SER A 104 -13.56 -4.94 -8.21
CA SER A 104 -14.57 -5.01 -7.15
C SER A 104 -14.69 -3.74 -6.31
N LEU A 105 -13.70 -2.84 -6.38
CA LEU A 105 -13.72 -1.58 -5.64
C LEU A 105 -14.75 -0.60 -6.25
N PRO A 106 -15.47 0.16 -5.39
CA PRO A 106 -16.25 1.30 -5.84
C PRO A 106 -15.41 2.29 -6.67
N ARG A 107 -16.05 2.99 -7.60
CA ARG A 107 -15.36 3.96 -8.49
C ARG A 107 -14.50 4.98 -7.73
N PRO A 108 -14.95 5.62 -6.64
CA PRO A 108 -14.13 6.58 -5.90
C PRO A 108 -12.84 5.97 -5.33
N ALA A 109 -12.88 4.70 -4.92
CA ALA A 109 -11.71 4.00 -4.40
C ALA A 109 -10.71 3.64 -5.50
N ARG A 110 -11.20 3.25 -6.68
CA ARG A 110 -10.35 3.04 -7.87
C ARG A 110 -9.65 4.32 -8.30
N ASP A 111 -10.40 5.42 -8.39
CA ASP A 111 -9.87 6.73 -8.78
C ASP A 111 -8.82 7.21 -7.76
N TYR A 112 -9.03 6.95 -6.47
CA TYR A 112 -8.03 7.19 -5.42
C TYR A 112 -6.73 6.40 -5.64
N LEU A 113 -6.80 5.09 -5.92
CA LEU A 113 -5.60 4.29 -6.19
C LEU A 113 -4.88 4.73 -7.47
N GLU A 114 -5.60 5.11 -8.52
CA GLU A 114 -4.97 5.67 -9.72
C GLU A 114 -4.26 7.01 -9.43
N ARG A 115 -4.85 7.88 -8.59
CA ARG A 115 -4.16 9.11 -8.16
C ARG A 115 -2.88 8.82 -7.36
N LEU A 116 -2.89 7.82 -6.49
CA LEU A 116 -1.68 7.40 -5.76
C LEU A 116 -0.60 6.87 -6.69
N LYS A 117 -0.98 6.05 -7.69
CA LYS A 117 -0.07 5.58 -8.74
C LYS A 117 0.57 6.74 -9.50
N LEU A 118 -0.20 7.75 -9.88
CA LEU A 118 0.32 8.95 -10.54
C LEU A 118 1.25 9.75 -9.63
N ALA A 119 0.92 9.88 -8.34
CA ALA A 119 1.77 10.55 -7.36
C ALA A 119 3.13 9.84 -7.22
N ARG A 120 3.15 8.50 -7.26
CA ARG A 120 4.39 7.73 -7.32
C ARG A 120 5.18 7.99 -8.60
N LEU A 121 4.53 7.90 -9.76
CA LEU A 121 5.20 8.11 -11.06
C LEU A 121 5.84 9.50 -11.15
N ARG A 122 5.19 10.54 -10.61
CA ARG A 122 5.79 11.88 -10.52
C ARG A 122 7.08 11.90 -9.70
N LYS A 123 7.15 11.08 -8.66
CA LYS A 123 8.32 11.00 -7.78
C LYS A 123 9.46 10.21 -8.42
N ASP A 124 9.15 9.06 -9.02
CA ASP A 124 10.16 8.09 -9.43
C ASP A 124 10.54 8.19 -10.91
N ALA A 125 9.63 8.68 -11.77
CA ALA A 125 9.82 8.73 -13.22
C ALA A 125 9.02 9.89 -13.87
N PRO A 126 9.33 11.16 -13.56
CA PRO A 126 8.55 12.32 -14.03
C PRO A 126 8.45 12.42 -15.57
N TRP A 127 9.46 11.93 -16.29
CA TRP A 127 9.48 11.88 -17.77
C TRP A 127 8.39 11.01 -18.38
N THR A 128 7.79 10.09 -17.62
CA THR A 128 6.71 9.21 -18.12
C THR A 128 5.37 9.93 -18.27
N LEU A 129 5.22 11.11 -17.65
CA LEU A 129 3.97 11.87 -17.60
C LEU A 129 3.90 12.98 -18.67
N GLY A 130 4.84 13.01 -19.61
CA GLY A 130 4.90 14.06 -20.64
C GLY A 130 5.37 15.43 -20.11
N GLU A 131 5.77 15.51 -18.83
CA GLU A 131 6.55 16.63 -18.32
C GLU A 131 7.97 16.50 -18.88
N ALA A 132 8.41 17.52 -19.62
CA ALA A 132 9.61 17.49 -20.45
C ALA A 132 10.79 16.76 -19.80
N SER A 133 11.38 15.84 -20.56
CA SER A 133 12.53 15.09 -20.06
C SER A 133 13.67 16.05 -19.68
N PRO A 134 14.49 15.75 -18.65
CA PRO A 134 15.66 16.57 -18.32
C PRO A 134 16.61 16.78 -19.51
N LEU A 135 16.61 15.85 -20.47
CA LEU A 135 17.39 15.91 -21.71
C LEU A 135 16.83 16.90 -22.73
N GLU A 136 15.52 17.16 -22.75
CA GLU A 136 14.92 18.19 -23.61
C GLU A 136 15.19 19.60 -23.11
N ILE A 137 15.35 19.80 -21.79
CA ILE A 137 15.77 21.07 -21.20
C ILE A 137 17.22 21.37 -21.61
N PHE A 138 18.11 20.37 -21.57
CA PHE A 138 19.50 20.51 -22.04
C PHE A 138 19.61 20.80 -23.53
N ARG A 139 18.74 20.21 -24.36
CA ARG A 139 18.73 20.43 -25.81
C ARG A 139 18.18 21.82 -26.20
N LYS A 140 17.26 22.39 -25.41
CA LYS A 140 16.74 23.76 -25.59
C LYS A 140 17.64 24.84 -25.00
N GLY A 141 18.57 24.52 -24.10
CA GLY A 141 19.55 25.45 -23.53
C GLY A 141 20.81 25.68 -24.38
N ALA A 142 21.03 24.92 -25.45
CA ALA A 142 22.27 24.94 -26.24
C ALA A 142 22.17 25.74 -27.56
N MET A 143 21.22 26.67 -27.68
CA MET A 143 21.02 27.46 -28.91
C MET A 143 21.02 28.96 -28.63
N HIS A 144 22.12 29.45 -28.06
CA HIS A 144 22.53 30.84 -28.21
C HIS A 144 23.95 30.85 -28.80
N PRO A 145 24.14 31.12 -30.11
CA PRO A 145 25.41 31.64 -30.57
C PRO A 145 25.52 33.09 -30.07
N PRO A 146 26.52 33.45 -29.24
CA PRO A 146 26.92 34.85 -29.17
C PRO A 146 27.64 35.20 -30.47
N TYR A 147 27.75 36.50 -30.75
CA TYR A 147 28.42 37.12 -31.90
C TYR A 147 27.52 37.37 -33.13
N ALA A 148 26.52 38.22 -32.92
CA ALA A 148 26.18 39.24 -33.90
C ALA A 148 26.76 40.58 -33.44
N SER A 149 27.59 41.16 -34.32
CA SER A 149 27.86 42.59 -34.48
C SER A 149 28.68 43.34 -33.43
N THR A 150 29.92 43.68 -33.84
CA THR A 150 30.45 45.03 -33.67
C THR A 150 31.12 45.47 -34.98
N SER A 151 30.55 46.54 -35.55
CA SER A 151 31.08 47.62 -36.40
C SER A 151 32.24 47.36 -37.36
#